data_AF-A0A851Y401-F1
#
_entry.id   AF-A0A851Y401-F1
#
_cell.length_a   1.000
_cell.length_b   1.000
_cell.length_c   1.000
_cell.angle_alpha   90.00
_cell.angle_beta   90.00
_cell.angle_gamma   90.00
#
_symmetry.space_group_name_H-M   'P 1'
#
loop_
_entity.id
_entity.type
_entity.pdbx_description
1 polymer ?
#
loop_
_entity_poly.entity_id
_entity_poly.type
_entity_poly.pdbx_seq_one_letter_code
_entity_poly.pdbx_strand_id
1 'polypeptide(L)'
;VFIEFCVEDSKDVNVNFEKSKLTFRCLVAEVVKAAFGDDINRDFPPFQESKHKRTDRSILCCLRKGESGQAWPRLTKERAKLNWLSVDFNNWKDWEDDSDEDMSNFDRFSEMMNNMGGDDDVDLPEVDGADD
;
A
#
# COMPACT_ATOMS: atom_id res chain seq x y z
N VAL A 1 5.69 4.63 2.58
CA VAL A 1 4.32 4.38 3.11
C VAL A 1 3.57 3.53 2.11
N PHE A 2 2.90 2.47 2.55
CA PHE A 2 2.14 1.58 1.67
C PHE A 2 0.63 1.69 1.95
N ILE A 3 -0.18 1.60 0.89
CA ILE A 3 -1.64 1.59 0.95
C ILE A 3 -2.12 0.49 0.01
N GLU A 4 -2.92 -0.44 0.51
CA GLU A 4 -3.57 -1.47 -0.31
C GLU A 4 -5.06 -1.16 -0.47
N PHE A 5 -5.53 -1.16 -1.71
CA PHE A 5 -6.96 -1.21 -2.04
C PHE A 5 -7.34 -2.66 -2.34
N CYS A 6 -8.05 -3.31 -1.42
CA CYS A 6 -8.52 -4.69 -1.55
C CYS A 6 -9.72 -4.77 -2.52
N VAL A 7 -9.45 -4.67 -3.82
CA VAL A 7 -10.45 -4.80 -4.89
C VAL A 7 -10.02 -5.89 -5.85
N GLU A 8 -10.71 -7.03 -5.77
CA GLU A 8 -10.51 -8.18 -6.65
C GLU A 8 -11.05 -7.90 -8.06
N ASP A 9 -10.44 -8.54 -9.07
CA ASP A 9 -10.84 -8.48 -10.49
C ASP A 9 -11.07 -7.06 -11.02
N SER A 10 -10.31 -6.10 -10.47
CA SER A 10 -10.43 -4.69 -10.84
C SER A 10 -10.20 -4.49 -12.35
N LYS A 11 -10.76 -3.45 -12.96
CA LYS A 11 -10.55 -3.06 -14.36
C LYS A 11 -10.44 -1.55 -14.43
N ASP A 12 -9.82 -1.03 -15.48
CA ASP A 12 -9.64 0.42 -15.68
C ASP A 12 -9.13 1.15 -14.43
N VAL A 13 -8.10 0.59 -13.79
CA VAL A 13 -7.49 1.15 -12.58
C VAL A 13 -6.84 2.50 -12.91
N ASN A 14 -7.26 3.53 -12.21
CA ASN A 14 -6.69 4.87 -12.29
C ASN A 14 -6.27 5.32 -10.89
N VAL A 15 -4.97 5.55 -10.72
CA VAL A 15 -4.38 6.09 -9.49
C VAL A 15 -3.67 7.39 -9.84
N ASN A 16 -4.12 8.49 -9.24
CA ASN A 16 -3.51 9.80 -9.41
C ASN A 16 -2.85 10.26 -8.11
N PHE A 17 -1.60 10.67 -8.22
CA PHE A 17 -0.76 11.13 -7.13
C PHE A 17 -0.51 12.64 -7.27
N GLU A 18 -1.01 13.42 -6.33
CA GLU A 18 -0.72 14.84 -6.18
C GLU A 18 -0.03 15.09 -4.83
N LYS A 19 0.71 16.19 -4.69
CA LYS A 19 1.58 16.50 -3.53
C LYS A 19 0.94 16.24 -2.16
N SER A 20 -0.38 16.31 -2.00
CA SER A 20 -1.07 16.00 -0.74
C SER A 20 -2.41 15.30 -0.97
N LYS A 21 -2.60 14.69 -2.14
CA LYS A 21 -3.88 14.13 -2.53
C LYS A 21 -3.67 12.87 -3.34
N LEU A 22 -4.26 11.78 -2.86
CA LEU A 22 -4.39 10.53 -3.60
C LEU A 22 -5.79 10.47 -4.17
N THR A 23 -5.94 10.04 -5.42
CA THR A 23 -7.25 9.69 -6.01
C THR A 23 -7.15 8.28 -6.57
N PHE A 24 -8.07 7.40 -6.18
CA PHE A 24 -8.16 6.02 -6.65
C PHE A 24 -9.53 5.76 -7.27
N ARG A 25 -9.55 5.13 -8.45
CA ARG A 25 -10.75 4.67 -9.15
C ARG A 25 -10.48 3.34 -9.85
N CYS A 26 -11.48 2.47 -9.90
CA CYS A 26 -11.48 1.28 -10.75
C CYS A 26 -12.92 0.80 -11.00
N LEU A 27 -13.07 -0.12 -11.95
CA LEU A 27 -14.29 -0.90 -12.21
C LEU A 27 -14.13 -2.32 -11.65
N VAL A 28 -15.22 -2.98 -11.29
CA VAL A 28 -15.21 -4.40 -10.87
C VAL A 28 -16.12 -5.19 -11.80
N ALA A 29 -15.65 -6.34 -12.30
CA ALA A 29 -16.45 -7.19 -13.18
C ALA A 29 -17.69 -7.74 -12.45
N GLU A 30 -18.84 -7.78 -13.13
CA GLU A 30 -20.19 -8.18 -12.65
C GLU A 30 -21.05 -7.16 -11.90
N VAL A 31 -20.53 -6.00 -11.49
CA VAL A 31 -21.38 -4.91 -11.01
C VAL A 31 -20.99 -3.60 -11.70
N VAL A 32 -21.71 -3.28 -12.78
CA VAL A 32 -21.67 -1.97 -13.49
C VAL A 32 -21.98 -0.77 -12.57
N LYS A 33 -22.24 -1.02 -11.28
CA LYS A 33 -22.59 -0.04 -10.23
C LYS A 33 -21.66 -0.03 -9.02
N ALA A 34 -20.51 -0.69 -9.07
CA ALA A 34 -19.45 -0.48 -8.09
C ALA A 34 -18.25 0.16 -8.80
N ALA A 35 -18.46 1.35 -9.36
CA ALA A 35 -17.41 2.32 -9.13
C ALA A 35 -17.31 2.40 -7.60
N PHE A 36 -16.18 2.00 -7.01
CA PHE A 36 -15.72 2.68 -5.80
C PHE A 36 -15.48 4.13 -6.24
N GLY A 37 -16.59 4.84 -6.40
CA GLY A 37 -16.80 6.05 -7.17
C GLY A 37 -17.37 7.14 -6.29
N ASP A 38 -17.17 7.03 -4.99
CA ASP A 38 -16.63 8.19 -4.32
C ASP A 38 -15.13 8.11 -4.57
N ASP A 39 -14.62 9.04 -5.37
CA ASP A 39 -13.20 9.32 -5.39
C ASP A 39 -12.69 9.25 -3.96
N ILE A 40 -11.81 8.29 -3.67
CA ILE A 40 -11.02 8.37 -2.44
C ILE A 40 -10.07 9.53 -2.70
N ASN A 41 -10.60 10.73 -2.50
CA ASN A 41 -9.93 12.01 -2.59
C ASN A 41 -9.77 12.45 -1.14
N ARG A 42 -8.56 12.24 -0.63
CA ARG A 42 -8.23 12.57 0.75
C ARG A 42 -7.00 13.44 0.77
N ASP A 43 -6.97 14.32 1.75
CA ASP A 43 -5.79 15.08 2.06
C ASP A 43 -4.84 14.23 2.90
N PHE A 44 -3.66 13.96 2.36
CA PHE A 44 -2.56 13.25 3.01
C PHE A 44 -1.46 14.26 3.38
N PRO A 45 -0.60 13.94 4.35
CA PRO A 45 0.67 14.64 4.48
C PRO A 45 1.45 14.64 3.15
N PRO A 46 2.36 15.62 2.92
CA PRO A 46 2.99 15.75 1.62
C PRO A 46 3.74 14.51 1.16
N PHE A 47 3.59 14.12 -0.11
CA PHE A 47 4.28 12.99 -0.72
C PHE A 47 4.67 13.27 -2.18
N GLN A 48 5.59 12.48 -2.74
CA GLN A 48 6.11 12.63 -4.11
C GLN A 48 6.52 11.28 -4.71
N GLU A 49 6.82 11.23 -6.01
CA GLU A 49 7.41 10.05 -6.68
C GLU A 49 6.75 8.69 -6.35
N SER A 50 5.43 8.72 -6.14
CA SER A 50 4.66 7.54 -5.73
C SER A 50 4.39 6.63 -6.91
N LYS A 51 4.28 5.33 -6.64
CA LYS A 51 3.98 4.28 -7.64
C LYS A 51 2.84 3.39 -7.17
N HIS A 52 2.22 2.68 -8.10
CA HIS A 52 1.23 1.65 -7.79
C HIS A 52 1.47 0.40 -8.63
N LYS A 53 1.03 -0.74 -8.11
CA LYS A 53 0.98 -2.02 -8.83
C LYS A 53 -0.39 -2.63 -8.62
N ARG A 54 -1.01 -3.07 -9.70
CA ARG A 54 -2.28 -3.79 -9.69
C ARG A 54 -2.02 -5.29 -9.85
N THR A 55 -2.72 -6.08 -9.06
CA THR A 55 -2.81 -7.54 -9.16
C THR A 55 -4.28 -7.90 -9.39
N ASP A 56 -4.61 -9.20 -9.47
CA ASP A 56 -6.02 -9.61 -9.55
C ASP A 56 -6.73 -9.55 -8.20
N ARG A 57 -5.98 -9.44 -7.09
CA ARG A 57 -6.53 -9.38 -5.74
C ARG A 57 -6.64 -7.97 -5.17
N SER A 58 -5.71 -7.10 -5.54
CA SER A 58 -5.62 -5.77 -4.95
C SER A 58 -4.80 -4.79 -5.79
N ILE A 59 -4.83 -3.53 -5.37
CA ILE A 59 -3.98 -2.46 -5.90
C ILE A 59 -3.12 -1.94 -4.76
N LEU A 60 -1.81 -2.15 -4.85
CA LEU A 60 -0.84 -1.66 -3.90
C LEU A 60 -0.27 -0.31 -4.37
N CYS A 61 -0.36 0.71 -3.51
CA CYS A 61 0.28 2.00 -3.70
C CYS A 61 1.45 2.16 -2.74
N CYS A 62 2.56 2.70 -3.24
CA CYS A 62 3.72 3.09 -2.46
C CYS A 62 3.91 4.60 -2.57
N LEU A 63 3.74 5.30 -1.44
CA LEU A 63 3.93 6.73 -1.33
C LEU A 63 5.32 7.04 -0.76
N ARG A 64 6.10 7.89 -1.46
CA ARG A 64 7.31 8.50 -0.90
C ARG A 64 6.91 9.70 -0.07
N LYS A 65 7.26 9.71 1.21
CA LYS A 65 7.07 10.90 2.05
C LYS A 65 7.78 12.10 1.42
N GLY A 66 7.18 13.28 1.50
CA GLY A 66 7.76 14.50 0.93
C GLY A 66 9.07 14.90 1.62
N GLU A 67 9.23 14.50 2.88
CA GLU A 67 10.43 14.66 3.69
C GLU A 67 10.84 13.27 4.22
N SER A 68 12.11 12.88 4.04
CA SER A 68 12.65 11.64 4.59
C SER A 68 12.64 11.69 6.13
N GLY A 69 12.35 10.57 6.78
CA GLY A 69 12.18 10.48 8.23
C GLY A 69 10.93 11.17 8.80
N GLN A 70 10.05 11.75 7.98
CA GLN A 70 8.85 12.43 8.49
C GLN A 70 7.88 11.44 9.15
N ALA A 71 7.49 11.73 10.39
CA ALA A 71 6.51 10.93 11.11
C ALA A 71 5.10 11.11 10.54
N TRP A 72 4.44 10.01 10.21
CA TRP A 72 3.04 9.98 9.76
C TRP A 72 2.19 9.26 10.82
N PRO A 73 1.78 9.95 11.91
CA PRO A 73 1.00 9.32 12.98
C PRO A 73 -0.40 8.89 12.52
N ARG A 74 -0.84 9.40 11.37
CA ARG A 74 -2.07 9.02 10.67
C ARG A 74 -1.92 9.27 9.19
N LEU A 75 -2.68 8.53 8.40
CA LEU A 75 -2.63 8.59 6.94
C LEU A 75 -3.28 9.86 6.37
N THR A 76 -4.36 10.35 6.98
CA THR A 76 -5.13 11.52 6.54
C THR A 76 -4.89 12.73 7.44
N LYS A 77 -4.96 13.95 6.89
CA LYS A 77 -4.87 15.20 7.68
C LYS A 77 -6.03 15.33 8.67
N GLU A 78 -7.24 14.96 8.26
CA GLU A 78 -8.43 14.96 9.09
C GLU A 78 -8.37 13.88 10.18
N ARG A 79 -9.00 14.15 11.32
CA ARG A 79 -9.07 13.21 12.47
C ARG A 79 -10.28 12.27 12.40
N ALA A 80 -11.20 12.51 11.46
CA ALA A 80 -12.40 11.70 11.32
C ALA A 80 -12.03 10.24 11.01
N LYS A 81 -12.66 9.30 11.73
CA LYS A 81 -12.44 7.87 11.48
C LYS A 81 -13.14 7.49 10.18
N LEU A 82 -12.38 6.94 9.25
CA LEU A 82 -12.88 6.38 8.00
C LEU A 82 -13.22 4.91 8.23
N ASN A 83 -14.45 4.51 7.92
CA ASN A 83 -14.93 3.13 8.11
C ASN A 83 -14.29 2.12 7.16
N TRP A 84 -13.72 2.59 6.05
CA TRP A 84 -13.06 1.78 5.02
C TRP A 84 -11.53 1.75 5.16
N LEU A 85 -10.95 2.48 6.12
CA LEU A 85 -9.49 2.53 6.32
C LEU A 85 -9.10 1.87 7.64
N SER A 86 -8.17 0.93 7.57
CA SER A 86 -7.56 0.25 8.72
C SER A 86 -6.04 0.18 8.58
N VAL A 87 -5.35 -0.05 9.70
CA VAL A 87 -3.92 -0.33 9.71
C VAL A 87 -3.70 -1.79 9.35
N ASP A 88 -2.80 -2.05 8.41
CA ASP A 88 -2.28 -3.38 8.14
C ASP A 88 -1.16 -3.71 9.13
N PHE A 89 -1.50 -4.46 10.18
CA PHE A 89 -0.56 -4.84 11.23
C PHE A 89 0.45 -5.90 10.79
N ASN A 90 0.21 -6.63 9.70
CA ASN A 90 1.14 -7.65 9.21
C ASN A 90 2.40 -7.01 8.61
N ASN A 91 2.24 -5.85 7.97
CA ASN A 91 3.32 -5.12 7.31
C ASN A 91 3.72 -3.84 8.06
N TRP A 92 3.13 -3.57 9.23
CA TRP A 92 3.45 -2.39 10.03
C TRP A 92 4.82 -2.53 10.69
N LYS A 93 5.61 -1.45 10.61
CA LYS A 93 6.91 -1.31 11.29
C LYS A 93 6.98 0.03 12.01
N ASP A 94 7.84 0.12 13.01
CA ASP A 94 8.15 1.39 13.64
C ASP A 94 8.90 2.30 12.67
N TRP A 95 8.51 3.58 12.65
CA TRP A 95 8.93 4.55 11.64
C TRP A 95 10.35 5.08 11.86
N GLU A 96 10.97 4.81 13.02
CA GLU A 96 12.38 5.13 13.28
C GLU A 96 13.33 4.23 12.47
N ASP A 97 12.83 3.11 11.91
CA ASP A 97 13.57 2.16 11.08
C ASP A 97 13.25 2.34 9.56
N ASP A 98 12.49 3.39 9.18
CA ASP A 98 12.21 3.75 7.78
C ASP A 98 13.49 4.29 7.11
N SER A 99 14.36 3.41 6.61
CA SER A 99 15.47 3.80 5.73
C SER A 99 14.99 4.00 4.28
N ASP A 100 15.62 4.93 3.54
CA ASP A 100 15.28 5.23 2.14
C ASP A 100 15.55 4.04 1.17
N GLU A 101 16.17 2.94 1.64
CA GLU A 101 16.41 1.71 0.86
C GLU A 101 15.12 0.92 0.55
N ASP A 102 14.01 1.20 1.24
CA ASP A 102 12.77 0.43 1.09
C ASP A 102 12.02 0.67 -0.23
N MET A 103 12.36 1.70 -1.00
CA MET A 103 11.77 1.95 -2.33
C MET A 103 12.21 0.92 -3.38
N SER A 104 13.44 0.41 -3.24
CA SER A 104 13.98 -0.74 -3.99
C SER A 104 13.26 -2.04 -3.61
N ASN A 105 12.71 -2.09 -2.40
CA ASN A 105 12.03 -3.25 -1.85
C ASN A 105 10.56 -3.35 -2.33
N PHE A 106 10.03 -2.32 -3.00
CA PHE A 106 8.68 -2.32 -3.54
C PHE A 106 8.42 -3.50 -4.50
N ASP A 107 9.39 -3.82 -5.36
CA ASP A 107 9.24 -4.91 -6.32
C ASP A 107 9.17 -6.25 -5.59
N ARG A 108 10.03 -6.45 -4.58
CA ARG A 108 10.03 -7.63 -3.70
C ARG A 108 8.76 -7.76 -2.86
N PHE A 109 8.29 -6.66 -2.27
CA PHE A 109 7.06 -6.63 -1.49
C PHE A 109 5.84 -6.91 -2.37
N SER A 110 5.83 -6.32 -3.56
CA SER A 110 4.82 -6.58 -4.57
C SER A 110 4.83 -8.03 -5.05
N GLU A 111 5.98 -8.70 -5.08
CA GLU A 111 6.10 -10.13 -5.38
C GLU A 111 5.57 -10.98 -4.23
N MET A 112 5.95 -10.71 -2.98
CA MET A 112 5.40 -11.41 -1.80
C MET A 112 3.87 -11.35 -1.74
N MET A 113 3.30 -10.17 -2.02
CA MET A 113 1.85 -10.00 -2.11
C MET A 113 1.20 -10.84 -3.22
N ASN A 114 1.89 -11.09 -4.33
CA ASN A 114 1.39 -12.00 -5.37
C ASN A 114 1.44 -13.47 -4.92
N ASN A 115 2.47 -13.85 -4.16
CA ASN A 115 2.74 -15.23 -3.77
C ASN A 115 1.98 -15.72 -2.53
N MET A 116 1.42 -14.83 -1.70
CA MET A 116 0.69 -15.19 -0.47
C MET A 116 -0.68 -15.89 -0.68
N GLY A 117 -0.88 -16.54 -1.83
CA GLY A 117 -2.11 -17.25 -2.20
C GLY A 117 -1.87 -18.59 -2.91
N GLY A 118 -0.66 -19.13 -2.86
CA GLY A 118 -0.32 -20.42 -3.46
C GLY A 118 0.79 -21.14 -2.69
N ASP A 119 0.41 -22.28 -2.14
CA ASP A 119 1.21 -23.37 -1.57
C ASP A 119 2.04 -23.13 -0.30
N ASP A 120 1.64 -23.86 0.74
CA ASP A 120 2.51 -24.38 1.79
C ASP A 120 3.79 -24.98 1.15
N ASP A 121 4.95 -24.36 1.36
CA ASP A 121 6.33 -24.92 1.24
C ASP A 121 7.36 -23.83 0.85
N VAL A 122 7.39 -22.70 1.57
CA VAL A 122 8.58 -21.84 1.57
C VAL A 122 9.55 -22.34 2.63
N ASP A 123 10.51 -23.14 2.18
CA ASP A 123 11.67 -23.59 2.95
C ASP A 123 12.39 -22.33 3.46
N LEU A 124 12.19 -22.04 4.75
CA LEU A 124 12.86 -20.96 5.45
C LEU A 124 14.36 -21.28 5.46
N PRO A 125 15.25 -20.40 4.96
CA PRO A 125 16.67 -20.60 5.20
C PRO A 125 16.92 -20.56 6.70
N GLU A 126 17.46 -21.67 7.25
CA GLU A 126 17.92 -21.76 8.64
C GLU A 126 18.85 -20.58 8.93
N VAL A 127 18.41 -19.73 9.86
CA VAL A 127 19.26 -18.71 10.46
C VAL A 127 20.25 -19.43 11.37
N ASP A 128 21.47 -19.62 10.86
CA ASP A 128 22.58 -20.21 11.60
C ASP A 128 22.83 -19.36 12.86
N GLY A 129 22.81 -20.03 14.01
CA GLY A 129 22.95 -19.40 15.31
C GLY A 129 24.33 -18.79 15.50
N ALA A 130 24.39 -17.49 15.76
CA ALA A 130 25.59 -16.85 16.27
C ALA A 130 25.59 -16.95 17.81
N ASP A 131 26.37 -17.89 18.33
CA ASP A 131 26.88 -17.90 19.70
C ASP A 131 27.73 -16.64 19.96
N ASP A 132 27.48 -15.97 21.09
CA ASP A 132 28.51 -15.38 21.97
C ASP A 132 27.98 -15.28 23.42
#